data_AF-H8X1I0-F1
#
_entry.id   AF-H8X1I0-F1
#
_cell.length_a   1.000
_cell.length_b   1.000
_cell.length_c   1.000
_cell.angle_alpha   90.00
_cell.angle_beta   90.00
_cell.angle_gamma   90.00
#
_symmetry.space_group_name_H-M   'P 1'
#
loop_
_entity.id
_entity.type
_entity.pdbx_description
1 polymer ?
#
loop_
_entity_poly.entity_id
_entity_poly.type
_entity_poly.pdbx_seq_one_letter_code
_entity_poly.pdbx_strand_id
1 'polypeptide(L)'
;MDIVLEICDYFIFDRLYAAALPKGGKVDQFIQNSPVIQQASSKISQFLPVSSASYDTLDNAILGNTTSPIYNALNFQFNATSVNVANLPSYLWTKVMNLQNKSEIYGLKPTFLPAGDYFSSSILSRSNLLRESLSILVVTTIFGWLLYLIVAYFSYLFVFDRRIFNHPRYLKNQMWLEIERAMTAIPIMVALTNPFFLLELKGFSRLYFEINECTGGWKFLLLQIPMFILFTDCLIYFIHRWLHWPSVYKRLHKPHHKWIVCTPFASHAFHPVDGWAQSLPYHIYPLLFPLHKVLYLGLFTFVNFWTVMIHDGNYMSNDPVVNGTACHTVHHLYFNYNYGQFTTLWDRIGRSYRRPDDSFFIKDTDVEKEKQEWKKQVTQMEEIRNELEGKVDDREYVEVS
;
A
#
# COMPACT_ATOMS: atom_id res chain seq x y z
N MET A 1 10.66 -1.23 4.20
CA MET A 1 10.05 -2.57 4.38
C MET A 1 11.10 -3.53 4.96
N ASP A 2 12.27 -3.60 4.32
CA ASP A 2 13.52 -4.21 4.81
C ASP A 2 13.80 -4.03 6.33
N ILE A 3 13.69 -2.83 6.90
CA ILE A 3 13.96 -2.59 8.33
C ILE A 3 13.06 -3.46 9.22
N VAL A 4 11.75 -3.42 8.97
CA VAL A 4 10.75 -4.16 9.76
C VAL A 4 10.94 -5.67 9.55
N LEU A 5 11.18 -6.07 8.29
CA LEU A 5 11.39 -7.46 7.95
C LEU A 5 12.65 -8.04 8.60
N GLU A 6 13.73 -7.26 8.71
CA GLU A 6 14.97 -7.69 9.35
C GLU A 6 14.79 -7.92 10.86
N ILE A 7 14.03 -7.06 11.52
CA ILE A 7 13.65 -7.22 12.93
C ILE A 7 12.81 -8.50 13.09
N CYS A 8 11.78 -8.68 12.26
CA CYS A 8 10.94 -9.87 12.31
C CYS A 8 11.71 -11.15 11.99
N ASP A 9 12.62 -11.13 11.01
CA ASP A 9 13.47 -12.26 10.67
C ASP A 9 14.38 -12.63 11.84
N TYR A 10 15.06 -11.65 12.45
CA TYR A 10 15.98 -11.88 13.55
C TYR A 10 15.29 -12.48 14.78
N PHE A 11 14.13 -11.96 15.18
CA PHE A 11 13.46 -12.40 16.41
C PHE A 11 12.49 -13.57 16.22
N ILE A 12 11.91 -13.73 15.03
CA ILE A 12 10.76 -14.62 14.81
C ILE A 12 10.99 -15.54 13.61
N PHE A 13 11.10 -15.00 12.39
CA PHE A 13 10.97 -15.84 11.20
C PHE A 13 12.16 -16.75 10.96
N ASP A 14 13.40 -16.36 11.28
CA ASP A 14 14.54 -17.29 11.15
C ASP A 14 14.28 -18.58 11.94
N ARG A 15 13.76 -18.46 13.17
CA ARG A 15 13.42 -19.61 14.02
C ARG A 15 12.26 -20.41 13.44
N LEU A 16 11.20 -19.74 12.99
CA LEU A 16 10.03 -20.41 12.42
C LEU A 16 10.37 -21.17 11.13
N TYR A 17 11.11 -20.54 10.20
CA TYR A 17 11.53 -21.18 8.96
C TYR A 17 12.57 -22.29 9.20
N ALA A 18 13.49 -22.13 10.16
CA ALA A 18 14.41 -23.19 10.53
C ALA A 18 13.69 -24.39 11.16
N ALA A 19 12.65 -24.17 11.98
CA ALA A 19 11.85 -25.24 12.56
C ALA A 19 10.98 -25.96 11.51
N ALA A 20 10.34 -25.19 10.60
CA ALA A 20 9.44 -25.74 9.60
C ALA A 20 10.17 -26.40 8.41
N LEU A 21 11.28 -25.81 7.97
CA LEU A 21 12.08 -26.23 6.81
C LEU A 21 13.58 -26.21 7.15
N PRO A 22 14.05 -27.09 8.06
CA PRO A 22 15.45 -27.12 8.48
C PRO A 22 16.38 -27.55 7.34
N LYS A 23 17.48 -26.82 7.19
CA LYS A 23 18.60 -27.23 6.32
C LYS A 23 19.19 -28.55 6.84
N GLY A 24 19.44 -29.51 5.94
CA GLY A 24 19.85 -30.88 6.27
C GLY A 24 18.71 -31.82 6.72
N GLY A 25 17.47 -31.32 6.82
CA GLY A 25 16.31 -32.14 7.14
C GLY A 25 15.85 -33.06 6.00
N LYS A 26 14.83 -33.89 6.24
CA LYS A 26 14.30 -34.85 5.25
C LYS A 26 13.86 -34.19 3.93
N VAL A 27 13.25 -33.00 4.02
CA VAL A 27 12.80 -32.23 2.85
C VAL A 27 13.99 -31.70 2.06
N ASP A 28 15.02 -31.17 2.73
CA ASP A 28 16.24 -30.69 2.08
C ASP A 28 16.96 -31.83 1.37
N GLN A 29 17.12 -32.97 2.04
CA GLN A 29 17.72 -34.18 1.45
C GLN A 29 16.90 -34.68 0.25
N PHE A 30 15.57 -34.63 0.31
CA PHE A 30 14.73 -34.99 -0.84
C PHE A 30 14.91 -34.03 -2.01
N ILE A 31 14.97 -32.72 -1.75
CA ILE A 31 15.21 -31.70 -2.78
C ILE A 31 16.57 -31.91 -3.43
N GLN A 32 17.61 -32.10 -2.61
CA GLN A 32 18.98 -32.31 -3.06
C GLN A 32 19.15 -33.61 -3.86
N ASN A 33 18.41 -34.67 -3.53
CA ASN A 33 18.53 -35.97 -4.19
C ASN A 33 17.53 -36.17 -5.35
N SER A 34 16.66 -35.20 -5.64
CA SER A 34 15.65 -35.33 -6.70
C SER A 34 16.22 -34.97 -8.08
N PRO A 35 16.36 -35.93 -9.01
CA PRO A 35 16.93 -35.67 -10.34
C PRO A 35 16.06 -34.71 -11.18
N VAL A 36 14.74 -34.71 -10.95
CA VAL A 36 13.80 -33.80 -11.61
C VAL A 36 14.04 -32.35 -11.16
N ILE A 37 14.26 -32.14 -9.86
CA ILE A 37 14.51 -30.79 -9.31
C ILE A 37 15.89 -30.28 -9.74
N GLN A 38 16.91 -31.14 -9.75
CA GLN A 38 18.23 -30.79 -10.28
C GLN A 38 18.19 -30.41 -11.76
N GLN A 39 17.42 -31.15 -12.58
CA GLN A 39 17.25 -30.85 -14.01
C GLN A 39 16.44 -29.56 -14.25
N ALA A 40 15.46 -29.25 -13.39
CA ALA A 40 14.72 -27.99 -13.46
C ALA A 40 15.58 -26.78 -13.04
N SER A 41 16.35 -26.90 -11.95
CA SER A 41 17.25 -25.85 -11.46
C SER A 41 18.35 -25.50 -12.48
N SER A 42 18.92 -26.51 -13.15
CA SER A 42 19.93 -26.32 -14.21
C SER A 42 19.36 -25.66 -15.47
N LYS A 43 18.07 -25.86 -15.81
CA LYS A 43 17.42 -25.15 -16.92
C LYS A 43 17.07 -23.71 -16.55
N ILE A 44 16.56 -23.46 -15.34
CA ILE A 44 16.19 -22.10 -14.89
C ILE A 44 17.42 -21.18 -14.80
N SER A 45 18.55 -21.71 -14.33
CA SER A 45 19.82 -20.97 -14.27
C SER A 45 20.43 -20.61 -15.64
N GLN A 46 19.94 -21.20 -16.74
CA GLN A 46 20.32 -20.80 -18.10
C GLN A 46 19.52 -19.60 -18.62
N PHE A 47 18.33 -19.34 -18.07
CA PHE A 47 17.45 -18.24 -18.51
C PHE A 47 17.49 -17.02 -17.57
N LEU A 48 18.00 -17.17 -16.35
CA LEU A 48 18.27 -16.09 -15.43
C LEU A 48 19.79 -15.85 -15.39
N PRO A 49 20.33 -14.69 -15.82
CA PRO A 49 21.76 -14.36 -15.67
C PRO A 49 22.12 -14.03 -14.21
N VAL A 50 21.47 -14.68 -13.26
CA VAL A 50 21.78 -14.66 -11.84
C VAL A 50 22.08 -16.10 -11.48
N SER A 51 23.36 -16.42 -11.40
CA SER A 51 23.84 -17.72 -10.96
C SER A 51 23.18 -18.10 -9.63
N SER A 52 22.37 -19.15 -9.62
CA SER A 52 22.02 -19.86 -8.39
C SER A 52 23.27 -20.45 -7.70
N ALA A 53 24.39 -20.56 -8.42
CA ALA A 53 25.69 -20.98 -7.90
C ALA A 53 26.46 -19.89 -7.10
N SER A 54 25.98 -18.64 -7.06
CA SER A 54 26.62 -17.58 -6.24
C SER A 54 26.02 -17.42 -4.84
N TYR A 55 25.02 -18.23 -4.47
CA TYR A 55 24.40 -18.13 -3.14
C TYR A 55 25.07 -19.03 -2.09
N ASP A 56 25.57 -20.22 -2.45
CA ASP A 56 26.34 -21.08 -1.53
C ASP A 56 27.84 -20.73 -1.48
N THR A 57 28.36 -20.01 -2.48
CA THR A 57 29.80 -19.64 -2.55
C THR A 57 30.13 -18.34 -1.82
N LEU A 58 29.14 -17.50 -1.50
CA LEU A 58 29.38 -16.27 -0.74
C LEU A 58 29.57 -16.52 0.77
N ASP A 59 28.95 -17.56 1.32
CA ASP A 59 29.16 -17.99 2.71
C ASP A 59 30.60 -18.48 2.96
N ASN A 60 31.27 -19.03 1.92
CA ASN A 60 32.66 -19.47 2.01
C ASN A 60 33.68 -18.37 1.65
N ALA A 61 33.27 -17.29 0.96
CA ALA A 61 34.17 -16.21 0.55
C ALA A 61 34.44 -15.17 1.66
N ILE A 62 33.73 -15.24 2.78
CA ILE A 62 33.94 -14.34 3.94
C ILE A 62 35.10 -14.83 4.84
N LEU A 63 35.65 -16.02 4.57
CA LEU A 63 36.84 -16.55 5.22
C LEU A 63 37.97 -16.81 4.21
N GLY A 64 38.64 -15.74 3.79
CA GLY A 64 40.00 -15.85 3.26
C GLY A 64 40.25 -15.34 1.85
N ASN A 65 41.13 -14.35 1.81
CA ASN A 65 42.11 -14.03 0.78
C ASN A 65 41.64 -13.48 -0.59
N THR A 66 42.22 -12.31 -0.87
CA THR A 66 42.26 -11.55 -2.12
C THR A 66 42.80 -12.34 -3.31
N THR A 67 42.13 -12.29 -4.48
CA THR A 67 42.65 -11.96 -5.84
C THR A 67 41.82 -12.55 -7.02
N SER A 68 41.16 -11.65 -7.80
CA SER A 68 40.89 -11.67 -9.28
C SER A 68 40.15 -12.87 -9.97
N PRO A 69 39.73 -12.80 -11.26
CA PRO A 69 39.43 -11.68 -12.19
C PRO A 69 38.10 -11.88 -12.99
N ILE A 70 37.09 -11.01 -12.87
CA ILE A 70 35.89 -11.04 -13.77
C ILE A 70 35.61 -9.64 -14.33
N TYR A 71 36.61 -9.03 -14.96
CA TYR A 71 36.46 -7.68 -15.54
C TYR A 71 36.59 -7.59 -17.06
N ASN A 72 36.77 -8.69 -17.80
CA ASN A 72 36.94 -8.64 -19.26
C ASN A 72 36.06 -9.64 -20.00
N ALA A 73 34.78 -9.31 -20.25
CA ALA A 73 33.97 -10.00 -21.26
C ALA A 73 32.71 -9.23 -21.70
N LEU A 74 32.75 -7.91 -21.91
CA LEU A 74 31.60 -7.19 -22.51
C LEU A 74 32.06 -6.06 -23.44
N ASN A 75 32.68 -6.42 -24.56
CA ASN A 75 32.67 -5.60 -25.78
C ASN A 75 31.82 -6.34 -26.81
N PHE A 76 30.57 -5.93 -27.00
CA PHE A 76 29.73 -6.40 -28.09
C PHE A 76 29.36 -5.20 -28.97
N GLN A 77 29.91 -5.15 -30.19
CA GLN A 77 29.57 -4.18 -31.21
C GLN A 77 28.11 -4.38 -31.65
N PHE A 78 27.34 -3.30 -31.65
CA PHE A 78 25.93 -3.30 -32.03
C PHE A 78 25.79 -3.14 -33.55
N ASN A 79 25.11 -4.08 -34.22
CA ASN A 79 24.75 -3.97 -35.63
C ASN A 79 23.21 -4.00 -35.76
N ALA A 80 22.63 -2.94 -36.31
CA ALA A 80 21.20 -2.62 -36.19
C ALA A 80 20.27 -3.39 -37.16
N THR A 81 20.78 -4.38 -37.89
CA THR A 81 20.03 -5.08 -38.95
C THR A 81 19.45 -6.44 -38.54
N SER A 82 19.58 -6.85 -37.27
CA SER A 82 19.10 -8.17 -36.80
C SER A 82 18.24 -8.11 -35.53
N VAL A 83 17.22 -7.25 -35.50
CA VAL A 83 16.25 -7.27 -34.39
C VAL A 83 15.20 -8.36 -34.65
N ASN A 84 15.44 -9.55 -34.12
CA ASN A 84 14.44 -10.62 -34.01
C ASN A 84 13.46 -10.28 -32.87
N VAL A 85 12.15 -10.35 -33.12
CA VAL A 85 11.08 -10.05 -32.14
C VAL A 85 11.17 -10.94 -30.88
N ALA A 86 11.83 -12.11 -30.98
CA ALA A 86 12.15 -12.99 -29.84
C ALA A 86 13.24 -12.44 -28.89
N ASN A 87 14.00 -11.42 -29.28
CA ASN A 87 15.04 -10.76 -28.47
C ASN A 87 14.55 -9.45 -27.81
N LEU A 88 13.32 -9.04 -28.09
CA LEU A 88 12.69 -7.89 -27.42
C LEU A 88 12.54 -8.11 -25.90
N PRO A 89 12.18 -9.32 -25.41
CA PRO A 89 12.11 -9.60 -23.97
C PRO A 89 13.49 -9.53 -23.29
N SER A 90 14.55 -10.04 -23.93
CA SER A 90 15.89 -10.07 -23.32
C SER A 90 16.53 -8.68 -23.24
N TYR A 91 16.40 -7.85 -24.28
CA TYR A 91 16.86 -6.46 -24.23
C TYR A 91 16.15 -5.64 -23.15
N LEU A 92 14.82 -5.73 -23.09
CA LEU A 92 14.04 -5.04 -22.05
C LEU A 92 14.41 -5.55 -20.66
N TRP A 93 14.57 -6.87 -20.50
CA TRP A 93 15.01 -7.48 -19.25
C TRP A 93 16.38 -6.96 -18.82
N THR A 94 17.38 -6.94 -19.71
CA THR A 94 18.71 -6.37 -19.40
C THR A 94 18.63 -4.91 -19.00
N LYS A 95 17.81 -4.10 -19.68
CA LYS A 95 17.59 -2.70 -19.28
C LYS A 95 16.96 -2.58 -17.89
N VAL A 96 15.98 -3.40 -17.58
CA VAL A 96 15.36 -3.43 -16.24
C VAL A 96 16.38 -3.86 -15.19
N MET A 97 17.18 -4.90 -15.45
CA MET A 97 18.23 -5.36 -14.53
C MET A 97 19.31 -4.29 -14.27
N ASN A 98 19.59 -3.39 -15.23
CA ASN A 98 20.51 -2.27 -15.03
C ASN A 98 19.98 -1.21 -14.05
N LEU A 99 18.66 -1.17 -13.80
CA LEU A 99 18.06 -0.29 -12.79
C LEU A 99 18.18 -0.87 -11.37
N GLN A 100 18.54 -2.16 -11.24
CA GLN A 100 18.62 -2.84 -9.96
C GLN A 100 19.87 -2.41 -9.19
N ASN A 101 19.67 -1.85 -7.99
CA ASN A 101 20.76 -1.65 -7.05
C ASN A 101 21.07 -2.95 -6.30
N LYS A 102 22.14 -3.63 -6.70
CA LYS A 102 22.56 -4.92 -6.12
C LYS A 102 22.97 -4.82 -4.64
N SER A 103 23.38 -3.64 -4.16
CA SER A 103 23.74 -3.47 -2.75
C SER A 103 22.53 -3.41 -1.82
N GLU A 104 21.34 -3.15 -2.36
CA GLU A 104 20.09 -3.00 -1.63
C GLU A 104 19.22 -4.26 -1.68
N ILE A 105 19.76 -5.38 -2.19
CA ILE A 105 19.02 -6.65 -2.21
C ILE A 105 18.93 -7.20 -0.78
N TYR A 106 17.71 -7.28 -0.27
CA TYR A 106 17.41 -7.78 1.06
C TYR A 106 17.84 -9.24 1.25
N GLY A 107 18.25 -9.58 2.47
CA GLY A 107 18.51 -10.95 2.89
C GLY A 107 19.80 -11.58 2.36
N LEU A 108 20.63 -10.85 1.59
CA LEU A 108 21.98 -11.30 1.20
C LEU A 108 22.98 -11.20 2.35
N LYS A 109 22.87 -10.13 3.13
CA LYS A 109 23.65 -9.89 4.33
C LYS A 109 22.78 -9.20 5.38
N PRO A 110 23.00 -9.46 6.68
CA PRO A 110 22.41 -8.64 7.73
C PRO A 110 22.87 -7.18 7.57
N THR A 111 21.95 -6.23 7.66
CA THR A 111 22.22 -4.80 7.41
C THR A 111 22.12 -3.98 8.69
N PHE A 112 21.14 -4.28 9.53
CA PHE A 112 20.84 -3.54 10.76
C PHE A 112 21.12 -4.36 12.03
N LEU A 113 20.88 -5.67 12.00
CA LEU A 113 21.09 -6.59 13.12
C LEU A 113 22.19 -7.60 12.77
N PRO A 114 22.93 -8.15 13.74
CA PRO A 114 23.89 -9.22 13.46
C PRO A 114 23.20 -10.48 12.93
N ALA A 115 23.95 -11.38 12.29
CA ALA A 115 23.44 -12.71 11.96
C ALA A 115 23.12 -13.48 13.24
N GLY A 116 21.86 -13.91 13.41
CA GLY A 116 21.46 -14.77 14.52
C GLY A 116 21.79 -16.24 14.25
N ASP A 117 21.66 -17.08 15.29
CA ASP A 117 21.99 -18.52 15.22
C ASP A 117 21.19 -19.30 14.16
N TYR A 118 20.04 -18.77 13.74
CA TYR A 118 19.13 -19.40 12.79
C TYR A 118 19.19 -18.80 11.38
N PHE A 119 20.08 -17.83 11.13
CA PHE A 119 20.14 -17.04 9.89
C PHE A 119 20.24 -17.92 8.63
N SER A 120 21.10 -18.95 8.67
CA SER A 120 21.32 -19.90 7.57
C SER A 120 20.78 -21.30 7.84
N SER A 121 19.90 -21.45 8.84
CA SER A 121 19.45 -22.76 9.33
C SER A 121 18.20 -23.31 8.63
N SER A 122 17.61 -22.54 7.70
CA SER A 122 16.48 -22.96 6.87
C SER A 122 16.88 -23.21 5.41
N ILE A 123 16.14 -24.07 4.71
CA ILE A 123 16.23 -24.25 3.25
C ILE A 123 15.91 -22.93 2.51
N LEU A 124 15.01 -22.11 3.06
CA LEU A 124 14.66 -20.81 2.48
C LEU A 124 15.50 -19.70 3.11
N SER A 125 16.52 -19.25 2.37
CA SER A 125 17.32 -18.07 2.75
C SER A 125 16.46 -16.82 2.84
N ARG A 126 16.91 -15.80 3.61
CA ARG A 126 16.19 -14.52 3.74
C ARG A 126 15.96 -13.82 2.39
N SER A 127 16.86 -14.02 1.42
CA SER A 127 16.75 -13.47 0.06
C SER A 127 15.87 -14.31 -0.88
N ASN A 128 15.33 -15.44 -0.42
CA ASN A 128 14.44 -16.29 -1.21
C ASN A 128 13.09 -15.60 -1.41
N LEU A 129 12.65 -15.51 -2.68
CA LEU A 129 11.44 -14.78 -3.05
C LEU A 129 10.17 -15.29 -2.36
N LEU A 130 10.05 -16.62 -2.18
CA LEU A 130 8.88 -17.21 -1.52
C LEU A 130 8.85 -16.86 -0.04
N ARG A 131 9.99 -16.94 0.64
CA ARG A 131 10.12 -16.55 2.05
C ARG A 131 9.83 -15.07 2.25
N GLU A 132 10.44 -14.20 1.45
CA GLU A 132 10.17 -12.75 1.50
C GLU A 132 8.69 -12.45 1.30
N SER A 133 8.10 -13.03 0.25
CA SER A 133 6.68 -12.86 -0.08
C SER A 133 5.76 -13.27 1.07
N LEU A 134 5.99 -14.44 1.67
CA LEU A 134 5.17 -14.93 2.79
C LEU A 134 5.37 -14.07 4.05
N SER A 135 6.62 -13.73 4.35
CA SER A 135 6.97 -12.95 5.55
C SER A 135 6.39 -11.53 5.46
N ILE A 136 6.52 -10.86 4.31
CA ILE A 136 5.92 -9.54 4.06
C ILE A 136 4.40 -9.60 4.15
N LEU A 137 3.78 -10.61 3.55
CA LEU A 137 2.32 -10.77 3.59
C LEU A 137 1.83 -10.85 5.04
N VAL A 138 2.48 -11.66 5.87
CA VAL A 138 2.13 -11.83 7.29
C VAL A 138 2.37 -10.54 8.07
N VAL A 139 3.58 -9.97 8.02
CA VAL A 139 3.94 -8.77 8.79
C VAL A 139 3.07 -7.59 8.42
N THR A 140 2.90 -7.34 7.12
CA THR A 140 2.18 -6.16 6.64
C THR A 140 0.68 -6.28 6.88
N THR A 141 0.12 -7.49 6.83
CA THR A 141 -1.29 -7.71 7.19
C THR A 141 -1.53 -7.44 8.67
N ILE A 142 -0.69 -7.99 9.56
CA ILE A 142 -0.79 -7.76 11.00
C ILE A 142 -0.61 -6.27 11.31
N PHE A 143 0.42 -5.64 10.73
CA PHE A 143 0.67 -4.22 10.90
C PHE A 143 -0.50 -3.37 10.39
N GLY A 144 -1.05 -3.68 9.22
CA GLY A 144 -2.21 -2.99 8.65
C GLY A 144 -3.44 -3.08 9.54
N TRP A 145 -3.76 -4.27 10.06
CA TRP A 145 -4.85 -4.44 11.03
C TRP A 145 -4.62 -3.66 12.31
N LEU A 146 -3.43 -3.75 12.91
CA LEU A 146 -3.12 -3.03 14.14
C LEU A 146 -3.21 -1.53 13.93
N LEU A 147 -2.59 -1.00 12.88
CA LEU A 147 -2.62 0.43 12.57
C LEU A 147 -4.05 0.91 12.33
N TYR A 148 -4.83 0.21 11.51
CA TYR A 148 -6.23 0.52 11.24
C TYR A 148 -7.06 0.52 12.54
N LEU A 149 -7.03 -0.58 13.31
CA LEU A 149 -7.86 -0.72 14.50
C LEU A 149 -7.46 0.28 15.59
N ILE A 150 -6.17 0.52 15.81
CA ILE A 150 -5.69 1.50 16.79
C ILE A 150 -6.14 2.89 16.38
N VAL A 151 -5.83 3.33 15.16
CA VAL A 151 -6.13 4.70 14.73
C VAL A 151 -7.64 4.94 14.69
N ALA A 152 -8.42 4.00 14.14
CA ALA A 152 -9.89 4.11 14.10
C ALA A 152 -10.49 4.10 15.51
N TYR A 153 -9.97 3.29 16.43
CA TYR A 153 -10.43 3.26 17.82
C TYR A 153 -10.10 4.57 18.57
N PHE A 154 -8.89 5.10 18.43
CA PHE A 154 -8.54 6.39 19.04
C PHE A 154 -9.33 7.55 18.42
N SER A 155 -9.54 7.56 17.10
CA SER A 155 -10.44 8.53 16.45
C SER A 155 -11.86 8.41 17.00
N TYR A 156 -12.39 7.19 17.15
CA TYR A 156 -13.70 6.93 17.75
C TYR A 156 -13.84 7.46 19.19
N LEU A 157 -12.79 7.33 20.00
CA LEU A 157 -12.80 7.78 21.39
C LEU A 157 -12.70 9.30 21.53
N PHE A 158 -11.82 9.94 20.76
CA PHE A 158 -11.39 11.32 21.02
C PHE A 158 -11.87 12.35 19.99
N VAL A 159 -12.24 11.93 18.78
CA VAL A 159 -12.51 12.84 17.66
C VAL A 159 -13.90 12.66 17.07
N PHE A 160 -14.38 11.42 16.96
CA PHE A 160 -15.61 11.06 16.25
C PHE A 160 -16.85 11.79 16.78
N ASP A 161 -17.65 12.33 15.86
CA ASP A 161 -18.92 12.96 16.18
C ASP A 161 -20.03 11.92 16.38
N ARG A 162 -20.38 11.66 17.64
CA ARG A 162 -21.41 10.67 18.01
C ARG A 162 -22.82 11.05 17.55
N ARG A 163 -23.07 12.28 17.10
CA ARG A 163 -24.36 12.68 16.51
C ARG A 163 -24.68 11.90 15.23
N ILE A 164 -23.65 11.40 14.54
CA ILE A 164 -23.80 10.55 13.35
C ILE A 164 -24.68 9.32 13.61
N PHE A 165 -24.71 8.78 14.84
CA PHE A 165 -25.59 7.66 15.18
C PHE A 165 -27.09 7.96 15.06
N ASN A 166 -27.47 9.23 15.13
CA ASN A 166 -28.86 9.67 14.99
C ASN A 166 -29.23 10.01 13.55
N HIS A 167 -28.27 9.96 12.62
CA HIS A 167 -28.51 10.31 11.23
C HIS A 167 -29.44 9.27 10.56
N PRO A 168 -30.46 9.68 9.79
CA PRO A 168 -31.46 8.78 9.19
C PRO A 168 -30.90 7.76 8.19
N ARG A 169 -29.65 7.94 7.76
CA ARG A 169 -28.93 7.02 6.86
C ARG A 169 -27.83 6.21 7.54
N TYR A 170 -27.80 6.22 8.88
CA TYR A 170 -26.94 5.32 9.63
C TYR A 170 -27.46 3.87 9.53
N LEU A 171 -26.58 2.93 9.20
CA LEU A 171 -26.95 1.54 8.97
C LEU A 171 -27.06 0.73 10.26
N LYS A 172 -27.91 -0.29 10.25
CA LYS A 172 -27.99 -1.25 11.34
C LYS A 172 -26.65 -1.98 11.49
N ASN A 173 -26.09 -1.98 12.71
CA ASN A 173 -24.79 -2.57 13.03
C ASN A 173 -23.62 -2.02 12.18
N GLN A 174 -23.69 -0.77 11.71
CA GLN A 174 -22.75 -0.22 10.73
C GLN A 174 -21.27 -0.41 11.12
N MET A 175 -20.87 -0.03 12.33
CA MET A 175 -19.48 -0.18 12.78
C MET A 175 -18.96 -1.61 12.69
N TRP A 176 -19.80 -2.61 13.01
CA TRP A 176 -19.40 -4.01 12.87
C TRP A 176 -19.18 -4.38 11.39
N LEU A 177 -20.09 -3.98 10.52
CA LEU A 177 -20.00 -4.24 9.09
C LEU A 177 -18.77 -3.55 8.46
N GLU A 178 -18.46 -2.32 8.90
CA GLU A 178 -17.27 -1.57 8.50
C GLU A 178 -15.98 -2.30 8.93
N ILE A 179 -15.91 -2.72 10.20
CA ILE A 179 -14.76 -3.48 10.74
C ILE A 179 -14.60 -4.80 10.00
N GLU A 180 -15.66 -5.60 9.85
CA GLU A 180 -15.62 -6.88 9.15
C GLU A 180 -15.12 -6.71 7.70
N ARG A 181 -15.62 -5.68 7.02
CA ARG A 181 -15.21 -5.39 5.65
C ARG A 181 -13.74 -5.00 5.57
N ALA A 182 -13.25 -4.14 6.47
CA ALA A 182 -11.85 -3.75 6.51
C ALA A 182 -10.93 -4.95 6.86
N MET A 183 -11.31 -5.75 7.85
CA MET A 183 -10.53 -6.92 8.29
C MET A 183 -10.36 -7.96 7.19
N THR A 184 -11.39 -8.16 6.36
CA THR A 184 -11.34 -9.07 5.20
C THR A 184 -10.65 -8.45 3.98
N ALA A 185 -10.70 -7.13 3.81
CA ALA A 185 -10.11 -6.47 2.66
C ALA A 185 -8.58 -6.28 2.77
N ILE A 186 -8.08 -5.92 3.95
CA ILE A 186 -6.66 -5.61 4.19
C ILE A 186 -5.71 -6.73 3.71
N PRO A 187 -5.91 -8.03 4.05
CA PRO A 187 -5.02 -9.10 3.59
C PRO A 187 -4.92 -9.20 2.06
N ILE A 188 -6.05 -8.99 1.37
CA ILE A 188 -6.10 -9.05 -0.10
C ILE A 188 -5.39 -7.83 -0.69
N MET A 189 -5.56 -6.64 -0.12
CA MET A 189 -4.81 -5.45 -0.55
C MET A 189 -3.30 -5.64 -0.37
N VAL A 190 -2.88 -6.20 0.77
CA VAL A 190 -1.47 -6.51 1.03
C VAL A 190 -0.96 -7.53 0.00
N ALA A 191 -1.73 -8.57 -0.30
CA ALA A 191 -1.36 -9.55 -1.34
C ALA A 191 -1.18 -8.91 -2.72
N LEU A 192 -2.05 -7.97 -3.10
CA LEU A 192 -1.93 -7.19 -4.35
C LEU A 192 -0.75 -6.21 -4.34
N THR A 193 -0.38 -5.70 -3.16
CA THR A 193 0.76 -4.79 -2.97
C THR A 193 2.10 -5.53 -2.91
N ASN A 194 2.08 -6.80 -2.51
CA ASN A 194 3.27 -7.62 -2.28
C ASN A 194 4.30 -7.61 -3.44
N PRO A 195 3.91 -7.68 -4.74
CA PRO A 195 4.87 -7.53 -5.83
C PRO A 195 5.69 -6.23 -5.79
N PHE A 196 5.10 -5.12 -5.34
CA PHE A 196 5.79 -3.83 -5.23
C PHE A 196 6.79 -3.84 -4.07
N PHE A 197 6.43 -4.42 -2.93
CA PHE A 197 7.38 -4.63 -1.83
C PHE A 197 8.53 -5.54 -2.25
N LEU A 198 8.27 -6.60 -3.02
CA LEU A 198 9.34 -7.45 -3.55
C LEU A 198 10.25 -6.68 -4.51
N LEU A 199 9.72 -5.80 -5.37
CA LEU A 199 10.55 -4.93 -6.21
C LEU A 199 11.45 -4.01 -5.36
N GLU A 200 10.90 -3.43 -4.28
CA GLU A 200 11.67 -2.63 -3.34
C GLU A 200 12.82 -3.44 -2.71
N LEU A 201 12.52 -4.63 -2.18
CA LEU A 201 13.50 -5.53 -1.53
C LEU A 201 14.53 -6.10 -2.51
N LYS A 202 14.21 -6.20 -3.80
CA LYS A 202 15.16 -6.59 -4.85
C LYS A 202 15.98 -5.42 -5.37
N GLY A 203 15.91 -4.24 -4.75
CA GLY A 203 16.74 -3.09 -5.09
C GLY A 203 16.29 -2.35 -6.35
N PHE A 204 15.04 -2.51 -6.80
CA PHE A 204 14.49 -1.73 -7.93
C PHE A 204 13.92 -0.38 -7.51
N SER A 205 13.81 -0.12 -6.20
CA SER A 205 13.39 1.18 -5.69
C SER A 205 14.56 2.16 -5.59
N ARG A 206 14.23 3.45 -5.50
CA ARG A 206 15.14 4.56 -5.22
C ARG A 206 15.13 4.95 -3.74
N LEU A 207 14.77 3.99 -2.88
CA LEU A 207 14.83 4.18 -1.44
C LEU A 207 16.28 4.29 -0.98
N TYR A 208 16.54 5.20 -0.05
CA TYR A 208 17.87 5.39 0.53
C TYR A 208 17.80 5.63 2.04
N PHE A 209 18.89 5.34 2.74
CA PHE A 209 18.99 5.51 4.19
C PHE A 209 19.91 6.67 4.59
N GLU A 210 21.02 6.86 3.89
CA GLU A 210 22.02 7.86 4.25
C GLU A 210 21.58 9.30 3.91
N ILE A 211 21.70 10.22 4.88
CA ILE A 211 21.43 11.64 4.70
C ILE A 211 22.77 12.38 4.62
N ASN A 212 23.22 12.70 3.41
CA ASN A 212 24.49 13.39 3.16
C ASN A 212 24.37 14.32 1.94
N GLU A 213 25.46 15.00 1.57
CA GLU A 213 25.47 15.94 0.44
C GLU A 213 25.08 15.28 -0.88
N CYS A 214 25.51 14.03 -1.12
CA CYS A 214 25.18 13.28 -2.33
C CYS A 214 23.68 12.93 -2.43
N THR A 215 22.97 12.85 -1.30
CA THR A 215 21.51 12.63 -1.24
C THR A 215 20.71 13.93 -1.10
N GLY A 216 21.36 15.11 -1.18
CA GLY A 216 20.73 16.42 -1.06
C GLY A 216 20.48 16.90 0.37
N GLY A 217 20.93 16.12 1.37
CA GLY A 217 20.87 16.44 2.80
C GLY A 217 19.45 16.67 3.34
N TRP A 218 19.37 17.32 4.50
CA TRP A 218 18.11 17.58 5.21
C TRP A 218 17.13 18.46 4.43
N LYS A 219 17.62 19.36 3.57
CA LYS A 219 16.76 20.22 2.74
C LYS A 219 15.98 19.41 1.73
N PHE A 220 16.64 18.48 1.03
CA PHE A 220 15.97 17.60 0.08
C PHE A 220 15.03 16.62 0.78
N LEU A 221 15.41 16.11 1.96
CA LEU A 221 14.53 15.28 2.78
C LEU A 221 13.20 15.99 3.12
N LEU A 222 13.24 17.25 3.55
CA LEU A 222 12.02 18.02 3.82
C LEU A 222 11.20 18.27 2.55
N LEU A 223 11.86 18.50 1.42
CA LEU A 223 11.21 18.71 0.12
C LEU A 223 10.50 17.45 -0.41
N GLN A 224 10.93 16.25 0.01
CA GLN A 224 10.26 15.00 -0.36
C GLN A 224 8.83 14.93 0.17
N ILE A 225 8.50 15.56 1.30
CA ILE A 225 7.14 15.54 1.88
C ILE A 225 6.12 16.16 0.92
N PRO A 226 6.22 17.45 0.52
CA PRO A 226 5.27 18.03 -0.40
C PRO A 226 5.32 17.39 -1.79
N MET A 227 6.49 16.92 -2.27
CA MET A 227 6.58 16.18 -3.53
C MET A 227 5.78 14.87 -3.49
N PHE A 228 5.92 14.11 -2.40
CA PHE A 228 5.18 12.87 -2.19
C PHE A 228 3.68 13.14 -2.12
N ILE A 229 3.25 14.11 -1.31
CA ILE A 229 1.83 14.46 -1.17
C ILE A 229 1.25 14.90 -2.51
N LEU A 230 1.89 15.83 -3.24
CA LEU A 230 1.37 16.31 -4.53
C LEU A 230 1.30 15.20 -5.59
N PHE A 231 2.31 14.34 -5.67
CA PHE A 231 2.32 13.23 -6.62
C PHE A 231 1.22 12.21 -6.29
N THR A 232 1.13 11.81 -5.03
CA THR A 232 0.18 10.79 -4.59
C THR A 232 -1.26 11.30 -4.67
N ASP A 233 -1.53 12.53 -4.21
CA ASP A 233 -2.84 13.17 -4.33
C ASP A 233 -3.32 13.27 -5.78
N CYS A 234 -2.41 13.56 -6.71
CA CYS A 234 -2.70 13.61 -8.15
C CYS A 234 -3.17 12.26 -8.69
N LEU A 235 -2.38 11.21 -8.46
CA LEU A 235 -2.72 9.89 -8.99
C LEU A 235 -3.94 9.30 -8.29
N ILE A 236 -4.09 9.52 -6.99
CA ILE A 236 -5.28 9.09 -6.23
C ILE A 236 -6.51 9.79 -6.78
N TYR A 237 -6.45 11.10 -7.04
CA TYR A 237 -7.56 11.81 -7.67
C TYR A 237 -8.03 11.15 -8.98
N PHE A 238 -7.11 10.80 -9.88
CA PHE A 238 -7.46 10.15 -11.14
C PHE A 238 -8.02 8.74 -10.94
N ILE A 239 -7.42 7.96 -10.04
CA ILE A 239 -7.87 6.59 -9.71
C ILE A 239 -9.26 6.64 -9.07
N HIS A 240 -9.46 7.54 -8.12
CA HIS A 240 -10.72 7.71 -7.42
C HIS A 240 -11.82 8.19 -8.37
N ARG A 241 -11.53 9.17 -9.25
CA ARG A 241 -12.47 9.57 -10.30
C ARG A 241 -12.80 8.43 -11.27
N TRP A 242 -11.81 7.59 -11.62
CA TRP A 242 -12.05 6.39 -12.43
C TRP A 242 -12.89 5.34 -11.69
N LEU A 243 -12.71 5.18 -10.39
CA LEU A 243 -13.54 4.31 -9.54
C LEU A 243 -15.00 4.74 -9.51
N HIS A 244 -15.29 6.01 -9.74
CA HIS A 244 -16.66 6.55 -9.91
C HIS A 244 -17.22 6.42 -11.34
N TRP A 245 -16.46 5.88 -12.28
CA TRP A 245 -17.01 5.56 -13.60
C TRP A 245 -18.12 4.50 -13.46
N PRO A 246 -19.32 4.64 -14.07
CA PRO A 246 -20.51 3.85 -13.70
C PRO A 246 -20.33 2.32 -13.64
N SER A 247 -19.57 1.74 -14.57
CA SER A 247 -19.29 0.29 -14.59
C SER A 247 -18.28 -0.16 -13.53
N VAL A 248 -17.34 0.72 -13.18
CA VAL A 248 -16.29 0.46 -12.18
C VAL A 248 -16.88 0.66 -10.79
N TYR A 249 -17.63 1.75 -10.59
CA TYR A 249 -18.30 2.11 -9.34
C TYR A 249 -19.13 0.95 -8.80
N LYS A 250 -20.06 0.44 -9.61
CA LYS A 250 -20.97 -0.65 -9.19
C LYS A 250 -20.23 -1.89 -8.66
N ARG A 251 -19.02 -2.17 -9.17
CA ARG A 251 -18.25 -3.36 -8.81
C ARG A 251 -17.25 -3.12 -7.68
N LEU A 252 -16.55 -2.00 -7.72
CA LEU A 252 -15.39 -1.75 -6.85
C LEU A 252 -15.69 -0.73 -5.76
N HIS A 253 -16.37 0.36 -6.07
CA HIS A 253 -16.44 1.51 -5.17
C HIS A 253 -17.80 1.68 -4.46
N LYS A 254 -18.89 1.17 -5.04
CA LYS A 254 -20.21 1.08 -4.38
C LYS A 254 -20.14 0.42 -2.99
N PRO A 255 -19.35 -0.65 -2.75
CA PRO A 255 -19.21 -1.21 -1.41
C PRO A 255 -18.67 -0.22 -0.36
N HIS A 256 -17.82 0.73 -0.77
CA HIS A 256 -17.35 1.81 0.10
C HIS A 256 -18.44 2.87 0.32
N HIS A 257 -19.09 3.28 -0.76
CA HIS A 257 -20.20 4.24 -0.77
C HIS A 257 -21.49 3.72 -0.15
N LYS A 258 -21.49 2.48 0.34
CA LYS A 258 -22.54 1.95 1.21
C LYS A 258 -22.63 2.76 2.51
N TRP A 259 -21.51 3.29 3.00
CA TRP A 259 -21.41 4.05 4.25
C TRP A 259 -21.69 5.55 4.02
N ILE A 260 -22.93 5.90 3.67
CA ILE A 260 -23.32 7.29 3.33
C ILE A 260 -22.92 8.28 4.44
N VAL A 261 -23.14 7.89 5.69
CA VAL A 261 -22.57 8.58 6.86
C VAL A 261 -21.55 7.65 7.48
N CYS A 262 -20.29 8.09 7.52
CA CYS A 262 -19.18 7.24 7.91
C CYS A 262 -18.94 7.26 9.42
N THR A 263 -18.39 6.17 9.94
CA THR A 263 -17.59 6.20 11.16
C THR A 263 -16.09 6.09 10.80
N PRO A 264 -15.16 6.27 11.74
CA PRO A 264 -13.72 6.11 11.49
C PRO A 264 -13.37 4.71 10.94
N PHE A 265 -14.21 3.70 11.24
CA PHE A 265 -14.04 2.33 10.77
C PHE A 265 -14.42 2.16 9.28
N ALA A 266 -15.16 3.10 8.68
CA ALA A 266 -15.46 3.08 7.23
C ALA A 266 -14.20 3.28 6.35
N SER A 267 -13.13 3.84 6.93
CA SER A 267 -11.92 4.29 6.23
C SER A 267 -11.23 3.22 5.38
N HIS A 268 -11.31 1.95 5.78
CA HIS A 268 -10.75 0.80 5.06
C HIS A 268 -11.81 -0.22 4.63
N ALA A 269 -13.09 0.11 4.80
CA ALA A 269 -14.22 -0.76 4.56
C ALA A 269 -14.68 -0.70 3.09
N PHE A 270 -13.80 -1.02 2.16
CA PHE A 270 -14.05 -0.96 0.71
C PHE A 270 -13.77 -2.30 0.01
N HIS A 271 -13.91 -2.35 -1.32
CA HIS A 271 -13.44 -3.52 -2.09
C HIS A 271 -11.90 -3.58 -2.07
N PRO A 272 -11.27 -4.75 -1.93
CA PRO A 272 -9.80 -4.82 -1.83
C PRO A 272 -9.06 -4.18 -3.01
N VAL A 273 -9.57 -4.38 -4.23
CA VAL A 273 -9.00 -3.75 -5.45
C VAL A 273 -9.17 -2.23 -5.46
N ASP A 274 -10.25 -1.72 -4.87
CA ASP A 274 -10.47 -0.27 -4.73
C ASP A 274 -9.41 0.33 -3.81
N GLY A 275 -9.30 -0.20 -2.59
CA GLY A 275 -8.27 0.21 -1.63
C GLY A 275 -6.85 0.09 -2.15
N TRP A 276 -6.54 -1.04 -2.79
CA TRP A 276 -5.23 -1.26 -3.40
C TRP A 276 -4.94 -0.27 -4.52
N ALA A 277 -5.91 -0.01 -5.41
CA ALA A 277 -5.71 0.95 -6.49
C ALA A 277 -5.44 2.35 -5.93
N GLN A 278 -6.20 2.78 -4.91
CA GLN A 278 -5.96 4.08 -4.26
C GLN A 278 -4.66 4.12 -3.44
N SER A 279 -4.17 3.00 -2.90
CA SER A 279 -2.88 2.97 -2.18
C SER A 279 -1.66 2.85 -3.11
N LEU A 280 -1.86 2.37 -4.33
CA LEU A 280 -0.79 2.09 -5.29
C LEU A 280 0.17 3.27 -5.56
N PRO A 281 -0.30 4.54 -5.66
CA PRO A 281 0.60 5.69 -5.86
C PRO A 281 1.69 5.83 -4.80
N TYR A 282 1.42 5.43 -3.55
CA TYR A 282 2.39 5.46 -2.45
C TYR A 282 3.56 4.49 -2.66
N HIS A 283 3.33 3.39 -3.39
CA HIS A 283 4.34 2.38 -3.72
C HIS A 283 5.02 2.62 -5.06
N ILE A 284 4.33 3.30 -6.00
CA ILE A 284 4.94 3.73 -7.26
C ILE A 284 5.94 4.86 -7.03
N TYR A 285 5.66 5.79 -6.10
CA TYR A 285 6.56 6.92 -5.85
C TYR A 285 8.03 6.52 -5.62
N PRO A 286 8.36 5.61 -4.68
CA PRO A 286 9.75 5.21 -4.45
C PRO A 286 10.37 4.41 -5.61
N LEU A 287 9.60 3.90 -6.58
CA LEU A 287 10.14 3.29 -7.79
C LEU A 287 10.61 4.35 -8.80
N LEU A 288 10.04 5.55 -8.76
CA LEU A 288 10.32 6.64 -9.70
C LEU A 288 11.23 7.72 -9.12
N PHE A 289 11.07 8.03 -7.83
CA PHE A 289 11.71 9.16 -7.17
C PHE A 289 12.48 8.72 -5.93
N PRO A 290 13.62 9.37 -5.63
CA PRO A 290 14.32 9.14 -4.37
C PRO A 290 13.41 9.44 -3.17
N LEU A 291 13.42 8.54 -2.19
CA LEU A 291 12.67 8.72 -0.95
C LEU A 291 13.45 8.10 0.22
N HIS A 292 13.59 8.83 1.31
CA HIS A 292 14.29 8.32 2.49
C HIS A 292 13.47 7.22 3.19
N LYS A 293 14.08 6.08 3.54
CA LYS A 293 13.39 4.88 4.07
C LYS A 293 12.56 5.16 5.33
N VAL A 294 13.10 5.91 6.28
CA VAL A 294 12.37 6.25 7.53
C VAL A 294 11.25 7.26 7.25
N LEU A 295 11.49 8.21 6.33
CA LEU A 295 10.47 9.17 5.94
C LEU A 295 9.32 8.46 5.23
N TYR A 296 9.62 7.47 4.38
CA TYR A 296 8.62 6.66 3.73
C TYR A 296 7.70 5.94 4.73
N LEU A 297 8.27 5.34 5.78
CA LEU A 297 7.48 4.71 6.85
C LEU A 297 6.62 5.73 7.60
N GLY A 298 7.18 6.91 7.93
CA GLY A 298 6.43 8.00 8.57
C GLY A 298 5.28 8.52 7.71
N LEU A 299 5.52 8.71 6.41
CA LEU A 299 4.48 9.08 5.44
C LEU A 299 3.42 7.99 5.31
N PHE A 300 3.81 6.71 5.29
CA PHE A 300 2.86 5.60 5.28
C PHE A 300 1.95 5.61 6.53
N THR A 301 2.49 5.89 7.71
CA THR A 301 1.67 6.08 8.92
C THR A 301 0.76 7.31 8.80
N PHE A 302 1.29 8.43 8.31
CA PHE A 302 0.52 9.67 8.09
C PHE A 302 -0.68 9.44 7.16
N VAL A 303 -0.50 8.76 6.02
CA VAL A 303 -1.61 8.54 5.08
C VAL A 303 -2.70 7.66 5.69
N ASN A 304 -2.35 6.65 6.49
CA ASN A 304 -3.33 5.83 7.20
C ASN A 304 -4.09 6.66 8.25
N PHE A 305 -3.38 7.51 8.99
CA PHE A 305 -4.01 8.44 9.93
C PHE A 305 -5.00 9.37 9.22
N TRP A 306 -4.56 9.98 8.12
CA TRP A 306 -5.39 10.84 7.29
C TRP A 306 -6.65 10.13 6.79
N THR A 307 -6.49 8.94 6.22
CA THR A 307 -7.60 8.13 5.70
C THR A 307 -8.64 7.83 6.78
N VAL A 308 -8.26 7.63 8.04
CA VAL A 308 -9.22 7.48 9.14
C VAL A 308 -9.92 8.81 9.47
N MET A 309 -9.15 9.88 9.64
CA MET A 309 -9.67 11.17 10.10
C MET A 309 -10.69 11.78 9.13
N ILE A 310 -10.53 11.62 7.82
CA ILE A 310 -11.54 12.15 6.87
C ILE A 310 -12.90 11.44 6.93
N HIS A 311 -13.04 10.34 7.71
CA HIS A 311 -14.29 9.59 7.90
C HIS A 311 -14.91 9.75 9.29
N ASP A 312 -14.33 10.58 10.17
CA ASP A 312 -14.75 10.68 11.57
C ASP A 312 -15.97 11.58 11.84
N GLY A 313 -16.55 12.19 10.80
CA GLY A 313 -17.71 13.07 10.92
C GLY A 313 -17.47 14.35 11.72
N ASN A 314 -16.25 14.63 12.20
CA ASN A 314 -15.91 15.83 12.94
C ASN A 314 -15.33 16.91 12.02
N TYR A 315 -16.17 17.87 11.66
CA TYR A 315 -15.84 18.92 10.70
C TYR A 315 -15.01 20.05 11.33
N MET A 316 -13.71 19.80 11.56
CA MET A 316 -12.84 20.72 12.30
C MET A 316 -12.36 21.95 11.52
N SER A 317 -12.30 21.90 10.18
CA SER A 317 -11.67 22.94 9.37
C SER A 317 -12.48 23.24 8.10
N ASN A 318 -12.82 24.53 7.90
CA ASN A 318 -13.41 25.07 6.66
C ASN A 318 -12.30 25.66 5.76
N ASP A 319 -11.19 24.92 5.60
CA ASP A 319 -10.07 25.34 4.77
C ASP A 319 -10.35 25.02 3.29
N PRO A 320 -10.19 25.99 2.37
CA PRO A 320 -10.51 25.78 0.96
C PRO A 320 -9.49 24.90 0.21
N VAL A 321 -8.29 24.70 0.74
CA VAL A 321 -7.19 23.92 0.15
C VAL A 321 -7.20 22.48 0.63
N VAL A 322 -7.51 22.26 1.90
CA VAL A 322 -7.49 20.92 2.51
C VAL A 322 -8.77 20.14 2.19
N ASN A 323 -8.62 18.93 1.66
CA ASN A 323 -9.74 18.00 1.48
C ASN A 323 -9.97 17.22 2.79
N GLY A 324 -10.57 17.87 3.77
CA GLY A 324 -10.84 17.28 5.10
C GLY A 324 -12.19 16.56 5.19
N THR A 325 -12.55 16.15 6.42
CA THR A 325 -13.76 15.37 6.73
C THR A 325 -15.03 15.92 6.08
N ALA A 326 -15.25 17.24 6.09
CA ALA A 326 -16.45 17.84 5.51
C ALA A 326 -16.51 17.66 3.98
N CYS A 327 -15.38 17.80 3.28
CA CYS A 327 -15.31 17.58 1.83
C CYS A 327 -15.54 16.11 1.48
N HIS A 328 -15.02 15.19 2.30
CA HIS A 328 -15.22 13.76 2.13
C HIS A 328 -16.64 13.30 2.49
N THR A 329 -17.30 13.92 3.47
CA THR A 329 -18.73 13.66 3.71
C THR A 329 -19.60 14.13 2.55
N VAL A 330 -19.31 15.30 1.97
CA VAL A 330 -19.97 15.76 0.74
C VAL A 330 -19.74 14.77 -0.41
N HIS A 331 -18.55 14.15 -0.47
CA HIS A 331 -18.26 13.08 -1.42
C HIS A 331 -19.15 11.85 -1.22
N HIS A 332 -19.29 11.34 0.00
CA HIS A 332 -20.17 10.19 0.32
C HIS A 332 -21.66 10.49 0.15
N LEU A 333 -22.08 11.74 0.35
CA LEU A 333 -23.47 12.15 0.16
C LEU A 333 -23.86 12.33 -1.32
N TYR A 334 -22.94 12.79 -2.17
CA TYR A 334 -23.28 13.21 -3.53
C TYR A 334 -22.52 12.48 -4.64
N PHE A 335 -21.58 11.60 -4.29
CA PHE A 335 -20.81 10.67 -5.14
C PHE A 335 -19.91 11.31 -6.21
N ASN A 336 -20.32 12.42 -6.82
CA ASN A 336 -19.71 13.00 -8.03
C ASN A 336 -18.75 14.16 -7.77
N TYR A 337 -18.31 14.36 -6.52
CA TYR A 337 -17.53 15.53 -6.12
C TYR A 337 -16.41 15.17 -5.14
N ASN A 338 -15.38 16.01 -5.05
CA ASN A 338 -14.31 15.97 -4.05
C ASN A 338 -13.53 14.63 -4.00
N TYR A 339 -12.95 14.22 -5.13
CA TYR A 339 -12.20 12.95 -5.27
C TYR A 339 -10.76 12.99 -4.71
N GLY A 340 -10.20 14.17 -4.44
CA GLY A 340 -8.84 14.31 -3.90
C GLY A 340 -8.69 13.65 -2.53
N GLN A 341 -7.47 13.22 -2.18
CA GLN A 341 -7.22 12.57 -0.89
C GLN A 341 -6.88 13.61 0.18
N PHE A 342 -5.92 14.48 -0.09
CA PHE A 342 -5.38 15.44 0.87
C PHE A 342 -5.79 16.88 0.56
N THR A 343 -5.85 17.23 -0.73
CA THR A 343 -6.09 18.61 -1.16
C THR A 343 -7.26 18.71 -2.14
N THR A 344 -7.88 19.89 -2.21
CA THR A 344 -8.93 20.21 -3.18
C THR A 344 -8.36 20.63 -4.54
N LEU A 345 -7.02 20.66 -4.69
CA LEU A 345 -6.33 21.18 -5.88
C LEU A 345 -6.80 20.49 -7.16
N TRP A 346 -6.77 19.15 -7.16
CA TRP A 346 -7.12 18.35 -8.34
C TRP A 346 -8.61 18.38 -8.64
N ASP A 347 -9.45 18.48 -7.61
CA ASP A 347 -10.89 18.69 -7.79
C ASP A 347 -11.21 20.04 -8.43
N ARG A 348 -10.49 21.10 -8.06
CA ARG A 348 -10.66 22.42 -8.68
C ARG A 348 -10.21 22.41 -10.13
N ILE A 349 -9.05 21.82 -10.43
CA ILE A 349 -8.54 21.68 -11.79
C ILE A 349 -9.48 20.81 -12.64
N GLY A 350 -9.91 19.68 -12.10
CA GLY A 350 -10.76 18.71 -12.77
C GLY A 350 -12.26 19.02 -12.73
N ARG A 351 -12.64 20.18 -12.16
CA ARG A 351 -14.03 20.70 -12.06
C ARG A 351 -14.99 19.75 -11.33
N SER A 352 -14.50 19.08 -10.30
CA SER A 352 -15.26 18.19 -9.41
C SER A 352 -15.32 18.72 -7.97
N TYR A 353 -14.83 19.93 -7.70
CA TYR A 353 -14.89 20.53 -6.37
C TYR A 353 -16.32 20.99 -6.01
N ARG A 354 -16.81 20.57 -4.85
CA ARG A 354 -18.02 21.08 -4.21
C ARG A 354 -17.71 21.48 -2.78
N ARG A 355 -17.85 22.78 -2.48
CA ARG A 355 -17.64 23.33 -1.14
C ARG A 355 -18.67 22.72 -0.16
N PRO A 356 -18.24 22.26 1.03
CA PRO A 356 -19.16 21.91 2.12
C PRO A 356 -20.01 23.10 2.56
N ASP A 357 -21.25 22.82 3.00
CA ASP A 357 -22.16 23.83 3.52
C ASP A 357 -21.64 24.35 4.88
N ASP A 358 -21.86 25.63 5.16
CA ASP A 358 -21.36 26.26 6.40
C ASP A 358 -21.99 25.62 7.66
N SER A 359 -23.17 25.01 7.54
CA SER A 359 -23.83 24.24 8.61
C SER A 359 -22.99 23.09 9.16
N PHE A 360 -22.09 22.49 8.36
CA PHE A 360 -21.19 21.43 8.82
C PHE A 360 -20.27 21.92 9.95
N PHE A 361 -19.90 23.20 9.96
CA PHE A 361 -18.92 23.72 10.92
C PHE A 361 -19.56 24.28 12.20
N ILE A 362 -20.89 24.24 12.32
CA ILE A 362 -21.62 24.78 13.47
C ILE A 362 -21.93 23.66 14.46
N LYS A 363 -21.22 23.63 15.59
CA LYS A 363 -21.37 22.57 16.61
C LYS A 363 -22.66 22.70 17.42
N ASP A 364 -23.08 23.91 17.75
CA ASP A 364 -24.25 24.19 18.61
C ASP A 364 -25.52 24.52 17.80
N THR A 365 -25.85 23.67 16.83
CA THR A 365 -27.05 23.85 16.00
C THR A 365 -28.28 23.31 16.74
N ASP A 366 -29.39 24.04 16.65
CA ASP A 366 -30.70 23.58 17.14
C ASP A 366 -31.07 22.21 16.51
N VAL A 367 -31.55 21.28 17.34
CA VAL A 367 -31.88 19.90 16.93
C VAL A 367 -32.86 19.87 15.75
N GLU A 368 -33.84 20.79 15.71
CA GLU A 368 -34.81 20.84 14.62
C GLU A 368 -34.19 21.38 13.34
N LYS A 369 -33.24 22.32 13.43
CA LYS A 369 -32.47 22.79 12.26
C LYS A 369 -31.56 21.70 11.71
N GLU A 370 -30.92 20.93 12.58
CA GLU A 370 -30.08 19.78 12.19
C GLU A 370 -30.92 18.72 11.45
N LYS A 371 -32.09 18.35 11.99
CA LYS A 371 -33.03 17.44 11.32
C LYS A 371 -33.50 17.96 9.96
N GLN A 372 -33.76 19.26 9.84
CA GLN A 372 -34.15 19.87 8.56
C GLN A 372 -33.02 19.77 7.52
N GLU A 373 -31.78 20.01 7.93
CA GLU A 373 -30.63 19.90 7.04
C GLU A 373 -30.37 18.44 6.65
N TRP A 374 -30.43 17.48 7.58
CA TRP A 374 -30.35 16.06 7.24
C TRP A 374 -31.44 15.63 6.27
N LYS A 375 -32.68 16.10 6.44
CA LYS A 375 -33.77 15.80 5.51
C LYS A 375 -33.48 16.30 4.09
N LYS A 376 -32.93 17.51 3.97
CA LYS A 376 -32.50 18.11 2.69
C LYS A 376 -31.35 17.33 2.06
N GLN A 377 -30.32 16.99 2.84
CA GLN A 377 -29.18 16.19 2.39
C GLN A 377 -29.63 14.81 1.90
N VAL A 378 -30.49 14.13 2.67
CA VAL A 378 -31.05 12.84 2.29
C VAL A 378 -31.83 12.93 0.98
N THR A 379 -32.66 13.95 0.82
CA THR A 379 -33.46 14.11 -0.42
C THR A 379 -32.55 14.24 -1.64
N GLN A 380 -31.54 15.11 -1.56
CA GLN A 380 -30.57 15.30 -2.65
C GLN A 380 -29.72 14.04 -2.91
N MET A 381 -29.28 13.36 -1.86
CA MET A 381 -28.52 12.12 -1.97
C MET A 381 -29.34 11.02 -2.65
N GLU A 382 -30.62 10.88 -2.27
CA GLU A 382 -31.53 9.88 -2.84
C GLU A 382 -31.79 10.12 -4.34
N GLU A 383 -31.93 11.37 -4.77
CA GLU A 383 -32.03 11.73 -6.19
C GLU A 383 -30.82 11.20 -6.96
N ILE A 384 -29.61 11.51 -6.49
CA ILE A 384 -28.36 11.09 -7.15
C ILE A 384 -28.18 9.57 -7.08
N ARG A 385 -28.45 8.95 -5.92
CA ARG A 385 -28.35 7.49 -5.75
C ARG A 385 -29.28 6.77 -6.73
N ASN A 386 -30.51 7.24 -6.89
CA ASN A 386 -31.48 6.63 -7.80
C ASN A 386 -31.02 6.69 -9.27
N GLU A 387 -30.32 7.76 -9.66
CA GLU A 387 -29.71 7.86 -11.00
C GLU A 387 -28.54 6.88 -11.18
N LEU A 388 -27.67 6.74 -10.18
CA LEU A 388 -26.43 5.95 -10.28
C LEU A 388 -26.65 4.44 -10.05
N GLU A 389 -27.43 4.10 -9.03
CA GLU A 389 -27.62 2.74 -8.54
C GLU A 389 -28.97 2.14 -8.91
N GLY A 390 -29.94 2.98 -9.30
CA GLY A 390 -31.32 2.56 -9.55
C GLY A 390 -32.18 2.59 -8.29
N LYS A 391 -33.40 2.04 -8.39
CA LYS A 391 -34.41 2.11 -7.32
C LYS A 391 -34.29 1.04 -6.24
N VAL A 392 -33.43 0.04 -6.44
CA VAL A 392 -33.23 -1.06 -5.47
C VAL A 392 -32.12 -0.67 -4.51
N ASP A 393 -32.47 -0.45 -3.24
CA ASP A 393 -31.52 -0.20 -2.16
C ASP A 393 -31.37 -1.46 -1.30
N ASP A 394 -30.16 -1.98 -1.18
CA ASP A 394 -29.78 -3.15 -0.38
C ASP A 394 -29.37 -2.79 1.06
N ARG A 395 -29.53 -1.52 1.45
CA ARG A 395 -29.16 -0.98 2.76
C ARG A 395 -30.32 -1.06 3.76
N GLU A 396 -30.01 -1.52 4.97
CA GLU A 396 -30.91 -1.50 6.12
C GLU A 396 -30.50 -0.40 7.10
N TYR A 397 -31.34 0.62 7.22
CA TYR A 397 -31.12 1.78 8.11
C TYR A 397 -31.71 1.54 9.50
N VAL A 398 -31.16 2.22 10.51
CA VAL A 398 -31.75 2.23 11.86
C VAL A 398 -33.05 3.04 11.84
N GLU A 399 -34.09 2.54 12.51
CA GLU A 399 -35.31 3.33 12.75
C GLU A 399 -34.96 4.51 13.66
N VAL A 400 -35.13 5.73 13.16
CA VAL A 400 -34.93 6.94 13.96
C VAL A 400 -36.10 7.04 14.94
N SER A 401 -35.82 6.86 16.23
CA SER A 401 -36.82 6.94 17.33
C SER A 401 -37.33 8.36 17.57
#